data_AF-A0A3B0K9U9-F1
#
_entry.id   AF-A0A3B0K9U9-F1
#
_cell.length_a   1.000
_cell.length_b   1.000
_cell.length_c   1.000
_cell.angle_alpha   90.00
_cell.angle_beta   90.00
_cell.angle_gamma   90.00
#
_symmetry.space_group_name_H-M   'P 1'
#
loop_
_entity.id
_entity.type
_entity.pdbx_description
1 polymer ?
#
loop_
_entity_poly.entity_id
_entity_poly.type
_entity_poly.pdbx_seq_one_letter_code
_entity_poly.pdbx_strand_id
1 'polypeptide(L)'
;TTSGRIIMDQIVSLLIKAGAVLLALIAVLVGGYSVFAKNNGSTAASQQSQLATNISSYINGGMTTRSYTGLNNSVAIKAGLVPKSMQNGDGDTILGPWGSSKVTIAPWDQGHSETWTNVDGDACATFARSQNADRVAINGSEVAMSDPQAA
;
A
#
# COMPACT_ATOMS: atom_id res chain seq x y z
N THR A 1 60.61 6.10 15.92
CA THR A 1 59.71 5.38 14.99
C THR A 1 58.45 4.81 15.64
N THR A 2 58.35 4.75 16.96
CA THR A 2 57.18 4.18 17.68
C THR A 2 55.98 5.14 17.78
N SER A 3 56.21 6.45 17.86
CA SER A 3 55.15 7.47 18.07
C SER A 3 54.21 7.65 16.87
N GLY A 4 54.71 7.53 15.63
CA GLY A 4 53.89 7.68 14.42
C GLY A 4 52.93 6.50 14.14
N ARG A 5 53.25 5.28 14.62
CA ARG A 5 52.36 4.12 14.50
C ARG A 5 51.16 4.22 15.44
N ILE A 6 51.37 4.69 16.67
CA ILE A 6 50.29 4.82 17.67
C ILE A 6 49.21 5.82 17.20
N ILE A 7 49.60 6.94 16.58
CA ILE A 7 48.64 7.92 16.05
C ILE A 7 47.85 7.36 14.86
N MET A 8 48.53 6.60 13.99
CA MET A 8 47.91 5.98 12.82
C MET A 8 46.89 4.90 13.22
N ASP A 9 47.22 4.06 14.21
CA ASP A 9 46.32 3.02 14.71
C ASP A 9 45.07 3.62 15.40
N GLN A 10 45.20 4.75 16.08
CA GLN A 10 44.06 5.46 16.69
C GLN A 10 43.12 6.08 15.64
N ILE A 11 43.68 6.71 14.60
CA ILE A 11 42.88 7.29 13.50
C ILE A 11 42.16 6.18 12.72
N VAL A 12 42.84 5.08 12.42
CA VAL A 12 42.26 3.92 11.73
C VAL A 12 41.15 3.28 12.58
N SER A 13 41.34 3.13 13.88
CA SER A 13 40.30 2.59 14.78
C SER A 13 39.06 3.49 14.85
N LEU A 14 39.24 4.82 14.89
CA LEU A 14 38.13 5.78 14.86
C LEU A 14 37.34 5.72 13.55
N LEU A 15 38.02 5.63 12.41
CA LEU A 15 37.38 5.52 11.09
C LEU A 15 36.61 4.21 10.93
N ILE A 16 37.14 3.08 11.41
CA ILE A 16 36.45 1.78 11.39
C ILE A 16 35.19 1.82 12.26
N LYS A 17 35.28 2.38 13.49
CA LYS A 17 34.13 2.51 14.38
C LYS A 17 33.04 3.41 13.80
N ALA A 18 33.43 4.57 13.24
CA ALA A 18 32.49 5.47 12.59
C ALA A 18 31.81 4.83 11.38
N GLY A 19 32.57 4.10 10.56
CA GLY A 19 32.04 3.35 9.42
C GLY A 19 31.06 2.24 9.83
N ALA A 20 31.38 1.47 10.88
CA ALA A 20 30.52 0.42 11.39
C ALA A 20 29.18 0.95 11.95
N VAL A 21 29.22 2.09 12.65
CA VAL A 21 28.00 2.76 13.16
C VAL A 21 27.13 3.26 12.01
N LEU A 22 27.73 3.86 10.98
CA LEU A 22 26.98 4.34 9.81
C LEU A 22 26.32 3.19 9.04
N LEU A 23 27.03 2.08 8.85
CA LEU A 23 26.48 0.88 8.21
C LEU A 23 25.36 0.25 9.04
N ALA A 24 25.50 0.22 10.37
CA ALA A 24 24.44 -0.27 11.27
C ALA A 24 23.18 0.60 11.18
N LEU A 25 23.32 1.94 11.10
CA LEU A 25 22.18 2.84 10.92
C LEU A 25 21.48 2.65 9.58
N ILE A 26 22.25 2.47 8.49
CA ILE A 26 21.69 2.17 7.17
C ILE A 26 20.96 0.83 7.18
N ALA A 27 21.52 -0.20 7.80
CA ALA A 27 20.87 -1.51 7.91
C ALA A 27 19.58 -1.44 8.73
N VAL A 28 19.51 -0.64 9.79
CA VAL A 28 18.28 -0.40 10.57
C VAL A 28 17.25 0.37 9.74
N LEU A 29 17.65 1.37 8.96
CA LEU A 29 16.75 2.11 8.08
C LEU A 29 16.18 1.24 6.97
N VAL A 30 17.01 0.47 6.27
CA VAL A 30 16.59 -0.44 5.19
C VAL A 30 15.79 -1.62 5.75
N GLY A 31 16.25 -2.21 6.85
CA GLY A 31 15.57 -3.31 7.53
C GLY A 31 14.21 -2.89 8.08
N GLY A 32 14.13 -1.73 8.73
CA GLY A 32 12.87 -1.15 9.18
C GLY A 32 11.92 -0.85 8.02
N TYR A 33 12.40 -0.18 6.98
CA TYR A 33 11.61 0.18 5.80
C TYR A 33 10.98 -1.03 5.12
N SER A 34 11.77 -2.08 4.87
CA SER A 34 11.27 -3.30 4.22
C SER A 34 10.19 -4.03 5.06
N VAL A 35 10.31 -4.00 6.39
CA VAL A 35 9.30 -4.55 7.30
C VAL A 35 8.01 -3.74 7.27
N PHE A 36 8.09 -2.41 7.30
CA PHE A 36 6.91 -1.53 7.22
C PHE A 36 6.23 -1.61 5.86
N ALA A 37 6.99 -1.63 4.75
CA ALA A 37 6.45 -1.75 3.41
C ALA A 37 5.72 -3.09 3.20
N LYS A 38 6.29 -4.20 3.69
CA LYS A 38 5.66 -5.53 3.63
C LYS A 38 4.37 -5.60 4.44
N ASN A 39 4.37 -5.00 5.63
CA ASN A 39 3.19 -4.96 6.49
C ASN A 39 2.07 -4.10 5.87
N ASN A 40 2.43 -2.98 5.24
CA ASN A 40 1.48 -2.08 4.58
C ASN A 40 0.89 -2.70 3.31
N GLY A 41 1.68 -3.41 2.51
CA GLY A 41 1.16 -4.09 1.31
C GLY A 41 0.11 -5.15 1.64
N SER A 42 0.36 -5.97 2.66
CA SER A 42 -0.63 -6.96 3.14
C SER A 42 -1.88 -6.29 3.72
N THR A 43 -1.69 -5.22 4.49
CA THR A 43 -2.80 -4.42 5.04
C THR A 43 -3.65 -3.83 3.93
N ALA A 44 -3.02 -3.25 2.90
CA ALA A 44 -3.71 -2.69 1.74
C ALA A 44 -4.51 -3.75 0.98
N ALA A 45 -3.94 -4.94 0.75
CA ALA A 45 -4.64 -6.03 0.08
C ALA A 45 -5.88 -6.50 0.86
N SER A 46 -5.76 -6.61 2.19
CA SER A 46 -6.89 -6.93 3.07
C SER A 46 -7.97 -5.85 3.03
N GLN A 47 -7.56 -4.58 3.12
CA GLN A 47 -8.45 -3.42 3.04
C GLN A 47 -9.20 -3.34 1.70
N GLN A 48 -8.48 -3.56 0.59
CA GLN A 48 -9.02 -3.59 -0.76
C GLN A 48 -10.04 -4.72 -0.94
N SER A 49 -9.71 -5.94 -0.50
CA SER A 49 -10.63 -7.07 -0.55
C SER A 49 -11.90 -6.85 0.27
N GLN A 50 -11.76 -6.26 1.47
CA GLN A 50 -12.90 -5.90 2.32
C GLN A 50 -13.77 -4.82 1.66
N LEU A 51 -13.17 -3.77 1.09
CA LEU A 51 -13.88 -2.72 0.34
C LEU A 51 -14.69 -3.32 -0.81
N ALA A 52 -14.03 -4.09 -1.69
CA ALA A 52 -14.67 -4.70 -2.84
C ALA A 52 -15.82 -5.64 -2.44
N THR A 53 -15.62 -6.43 -1.37
CA THR A 53 -16.65 -7.33 -0.82
C THR A 53 -17.84 -6.56 -0.27
N ASN A 54 -17.60 -5.50 0.50
CA ASN A 54 -18.66 -4.68 1.12
C ASN A 54 -19.50 -3.96 0.06
N ILE A 55 -18.84 -3.36 -0.95
CA ILE A 55 -19.51 -2.72 -2.07
C ILE A 55 -20.34 -3.74 -2.85
N SER A 56 -19.73 -4.88 -3.23
CA SER A 56 -20.44 -5.93 -3.97
C SER A 56 -21.63 -6.47 -3.20
N SER A 57 -21.49 -6.68 -1.88
CA SER A 57 -22.57 -7.16 -1.02
C SER A 57 -23.70 -6.14 -0.88
N TYR A 58 -23.36 -4.86 -0.77
CA TYR A 58 -24.33 -3.77 -0.70
C TYR A 58 -25.16 -3.67 -1.99
N ILE A 59 -24.50 -3.73 -3.15
CA ILE A 59 -25.16 -3.65 -4.46
C ILE A 59 -25.95 -4.92 -4.78
N ASN A 60 -25.42 -6.10 -4.48
CA ASN A 60 -26.08 -7.38 -4.79
C ASN A 60 -27.15 -7.78 -3.77
N GLY A 61 -27.05 -7.28 -2.53
CA GLY A 61 -28.00 -7.55 -1.45
C GLY A 61 -29.20 -6.61 -1.40
N GLY A 62 -29.20 -5.53 -2.20
CA GLY A 62 -30.31 -4.59 -2.28
C GLY A 62 -31.54 -5.14 -3.00
N MET A 63 -32.75 -4.73 -2.59
CA MET A 63 -34.03 -5.11 -3.22
C MET A 63 -34.33 -4.40 -4.57
N THR A 64 -33.33 -3.76 -5.19
CA THR A 64 -33.51 -2.93 -6.39
C THR A 64 -32.52 -3.34 -7.49
N THR A 65 -32.65 -2.75 -8.69
CA THR A 65 -31.76 -3.00 -9.82
C THR A 65 -30.30 -2.81 -9.43
N ARG A 66 -29.48 -3.86 -9.63
CA ARG A 66 -28.03 -3.83 -9.40
C ARG A 66 -27.41 -2.72 -10.25
N SER A 67 -26.97 -1.65 -9.61
CA SER A 67 -26.35 -0.52 -10.28
C SER A 67 -25.36 0.16 -9.36
N TYR A 68 -24.15 0.36 -9.87
CA TYR A 68 -23.10 1.12 -9.18
C TYR A 68 -23.25 2.64 -9.41
N THR A 69 -24.30 3.09 -10.11
CA THR A 69 -24.52 4.51 -10.42
C THR A 69 -24.55 5.33 -9.14
N GLY A 70 -23.76 6.41 -9.10
CA GLY A 70 -23.66 7.29 -7.93
C GLY A 70 -22.76 6.78 -6.81
N LEU A 71 -22.16 5.58 -6.95
CA LEU A 71 -21.11 5.13 -6.03
C LEU A 71 -19.92 6.10 -6.09
N ASN A 72 -19.53 6.59 -4.92
CA ASN A 72 -18.33 7.39 -4.71
C ASN A 72 -17.88 7.23 -3.26
N ASN A 73 -16.76 7.85 -2.88
CA ASN A 73 -16.25 7.78 -1.51
C ASN A 73 -17.28 8.22 -0.46
N SER A 74 -17.95 9.34 -0.66
CA SER A 74 -18.95 9.87 0.29
C SER A 74 -20.05 8.86 0.57
N VAL A 75 -20.58 8.26 -0.51
CA VAL A 75 -21.64 7.25 -0.43
C VAL A 75 -21.11 5.99 0.28
N ALA A 76 -19.92 5.51 -0.09
CA ALA A 76 -19.33 4.32 0.52
C ALA A 76 -19.06 4.51 2.02
N ILE A 77 -18.57 5.69 2.43
CA ILE A 77 -18.32 6.02 3.84
C ILE A 77 -19.64 6.09 4.62
N LYS A 78 -20.64 6.83 4.10
CA LYS A 78 -21.95 6.98 4.76
C LYS A 78 -22.72 5.66 4.86
N ALA A 79 -22.58 4.80 3.87
CA ALA A 79 -23.17 3.46 3.87
C ALA A 79 -22.41 2.45 4.74
N GLY A 80 -21.29 2.85 5.37
CA GLY A 80 -20.51 1.99 6.26
C GLY A 80 -19.72 0.90 5.54
N LEU A 81 -19.47 1.06 4.24
CA LEU A 81 -18.77 0.08 3.40
C LEU A 81 -17.25 0.15 3.56
N VAL A 82 -16.75 1.31 4.00
CA VAL A 82 -15.32 1.58 4.18
C VAL A 82 -14.86 1.12 5.56
N PRO A 83 -13.82 0.28 5.68
CA PRO A 83 -13.25 -0.10 6.97
C PRO A 83 -12.85 1.11 7.82
N LYS A 84 -13.10 1.06 9.13
CA LYS A 84 -12.80 2.18 10.05
C LYS A 84 -11.34 2.63 10.01
N SER A 85 -10.41 1.70 9.77
CA SER A 85 -8.97 1.98 9.68
C SER A 85 -8.59 2.83 8.47
N MET A 86 -9.48 2.98 7.49
CA MET A 86 -9.28 3.78 6.29
C MET A 86 -9.99 5.14 6.36
N GLN A 87 -10.72 5.42 7.44
CA GLN A 87 -11.47 6.66 7.61
C GLN A 87 -10.65 7.66 8.43
N ASN A 88 -10.75 8.94 8.07
CA ASN A 88 -10.20 10.06 8.84
C ASN A 88 -11.29 10.94 9.49
N GLY A 89 -12.57 10.59 9.28
CA GLY A 89 -13.72 11.32 9.81
C GLY A 89 -14.19 12.51 8.98
N ASP A 90 -13.58 12.81 7.82
CA ASP A 90 -14.02 13.92 6.95
C ASP A 90 -15.25 13.58 6.09
N GLY A 91 -15.57 12.30 5.95
CA GLY A 91 -16.73 11.81 5.22
C GLY A 91 -16.54 11.61 3.71
N ASP A 92 -15.37 11.93 3.15
CA ASP A 92 -15.10 11.90 1.70
C ASP A 92 -13.73 11.29 1.33
N THR A 93 -12.76 11.27 2.23
CA THR A 93 -11.42 10.72 1.99
C THR A 93 -11.33 9.31 2.54
N ILE A 94 -10.80 8.41 1.71
CA ILE A 94 -10.43 7.06 2.10
C ILE A 94 -8.90 6.97 2.08
N LEU A 95 -8.32 6.62 3.21
CA LEU A 95 -6.88 6.51 3.40
C LEU A 95 -6.41 5.07 3.19
N GLY A 96 -5.24 4.91 2.57
CA GLY A 96 -4.51 3.65 2.57
C GLY A 96 -3.50 3.58 3.72
N PRO A 97 -2.76 2.46 3.84
CA PRO A 97 -1.82 2.23 4.95
C PRO A 97 -0.48 2.95 4.78
N TRP A 98 -0.19 3.51 3.61
CA TRP A 98 0.99 4.37 3.40
C TRP A 98 0.65 5.81 3.75
N GLY A 99 1.62 6.56 4.28
CA GLY A 99 1.38 7.82 4.99
C GLY A 99 0.58 8.91 4.25
N SER A 100 0.61 8.94 2.91
CA SER A 100 -0.20 9.86 2.09
C SER A 100 -1.09 9.15 1.08
N SER A 101 -1.23 7.82 1.20
CA SER A 101 -2.00 7.02 0.26
C SER A 101 -3.49 7.25 0.40
N LYS A 102 -4.17 7.32 -0.74
CA LYS A 102 -5.60 7.56 -0.82
C LYS A 102 -6.25 6.59 -1.79
N VAL A 103 -7.50 6.27 -1.51
CA VAL A 103 -8.35 5.42 -2.35
C VAL A 103 -9.51 6.24 -2.89
N THR A 104 -9.78 6.11 -4.18
CA THR A 104 -10.96 6.68 -4.84
C THR A 104 -11.81 5.56 -5.39
N ILE A 105 -13.07 5.50 -4.94
CA ILE A 105 -14.07 4.56 -5.43
C ILE A 105 -14.90 5.25 -6.49
N ALA A 106 -15.14 4.58 -7.60
CA ALA A 106 -16.03 5.06 -8.65
C ALA A 106 -16.75 3.88 -9.33
N PRO A 107 -17.90 4.10 -9.97
CA PRO A 107 -18.54 3.11 -10.82
C PRO A 107 -17.65 2.85 -12.04
N TRP A 108 -17.55 1.60 -12.46
CA TRP A 108 -16.78 1.24 -13.65
C TRP A 108 -17.43 0.06 -14.37
N ASP A 109 -17.90 0.30 -15.59
CA ASP A 109 -18.70 -0.64 -16.37
C ASP A 109 -19.88 -1.24 -15.57
N GLN A 110 -19.95 -2.57 -15.39
CA GLN A 110 -20.96 -3.26 -14.59
C GLN A 110 -20.57 -3.42 -13.12
N GLY A 111 -19.43 -2.86 -12.71
CA GLY A 111 -18.85 -2.97 -11.37
C GLY A 111 -18.39 -1.64 -10.81
N HIS A 112 -17.30 -1.68 -10.05
CA HIS A 112 -16.64 -0.51 -9.49
C HIS A 112 -15.13 -0.58 -9.69
N SER A 113 -14.49 0.57 -9.57
CA SER A 113 -13.04 0.72 -9.53
C SER A 113 -12.60 1.31 -8.20
N GLU A 114 -11.43 0.89 -7.74
CA GLU A 114 -10.76 1.40 -6.55
C GLU A 114 -9.37 1.89 -6.97
N THR A 115 -9.21 3.21 -7.08
CA THR A 115 -7.95 3.84 -7.50
C THR A 115 -7.10 4.18 -6.31
N TRP A 116 -5.93 3.55 -6.19
CA TRP A 116 -4.96 3.81 -5.14
C TRP A 116 -3.88 4.79 -5.61
N THR A 117 -3.64 5.85 -4.83
CA THR A 117 -2.61 6.86 -5.09
C THR A 117 -1.60 6.92 -3.97
N ASN A 118 -0.39 7.40 -4.25
CA ASN A 118 0.75 7.44 -3.33
C ASN A 118 1.03 6.09 -2.65
N VAL A 119 0.84 5.00 -3.41
CA VAL A 119 1.31 3.67 -3.03
C VAL A 119 2.83 3.68 -3.12
N ASP A 120 3.48 3.18 -2.08
CA ASP A 120 4.94 3.10 -2.04
C ASP A 120 5.48 2.26 -3.21
N GLY A 121 6.54 2.73 -3.87
CA GLY A 121 7.01 2.19 -5.14
C GLY A 121 7.40 0.71 -5.05
N ASP A 122 8.12 0.36 -3.99
CA ASP A 122 8.58 -1.01 -3.73
C ASP A 122 7.41 -1.97 -3.44
N ALA A 123 6.31 -1.45 -2.90
CA ALA A 123 5.13 -2.23 -2.56
C ALA A 123 4.10 -2.28 -3.70
N CYS A 124 4.09 -1.31 -4.63
CA CYS A 124 3.08 -1.16 -5.67
C CYS A 124 2.93 -2.42 -6.53
N ALA A 125 4.06 -2.97 -7.00
CA ALA A 125 4.04 -4.14 -7.88
C ALA A 125 3.58 -5.42 -7.15
N THR A 126 3.86 -5.53 -5.85
CA THR A 126 3.42 -6.66 -5.00
C THR A 126 1.95 -6.52 -4.66
N PHE A 127 1.52 -5.32 -4.27
CA PHE A 127 0.14 -4.98 -3.97
C PHE A 127 -0.77 -5.16 -5.20
N ALA A 128 -0.33 -4.71 -6.38
CA ALA A 128 -1.08 -4.89 -7.63
C ALA A 128 -1.32 -6.38 -7.95
N ARG A 129 -0.30 -7.23 -7.76
CA ARG A 129 -0.39 -8.68 -8.00
C ARG A 129 -1.22 -9.44 -6.97
N SER A 130 -1.36 -8.90 -5.75
CA SER A 130 -2.19 -9.55 -4.72
C SER A 130 -3.68 -9.30 -4.91
N GLN A 131 -4.09 -8.46 -5.87
CA GLN A 131 -5.50 -8.16 -6.07
C GLN A 131 -6.21 -9.23 -6.89
N ASN A 132 -7.43 -9.54 -6.48
CA ASN A 132 -8.37 -10.35 -7.23
C ASN A 132 -9.37 -9.42 -7.95
N ALA A 133 -8.87 -8.65 -8.92
CA ALA A 133 -9.66 -7.68 -9.68
C ALA A 133 -9.72 -8.10 -11.15
N ASP A 134 -10.83 -7.83 -11.85
CA ASP A 134 -10.95 -8.18 -13.28
C ASP A 134 -9.88 -7.48 -14.13
N ARG A 135 -9.49 -6.26 -13.74
CA ARG A 135 -8.41 -5.49 -14.37
C ARG A 135 -7.60 -4.74 -13.32
N VAL A 136 -6.30 -4.64 -13.58
CA VAL A 136 -5.38 -3.82 -12.79
C VAL A 136 -4.59 -2.92 -13.73
N ALA A 137 -4.55 -1.62 -13.43
CA ALA A 137 -3.71 -0.66 -14.13
C ALA A 137 -2.76 0.03 -13.14
N ILE A 138 -1.49 0.10 -13.51
CA ILE A 138 -0.45 0.80 -12.74
C ILE A 138 -0.02 2.03 -13.55
N ASN A 139 -0.23 3.23 -13.00
CA ASN A 139 0.11 4.50 -13.66
C ASN A 139 -0.47 4.62 -15.09
N GLY A 140 -1.68 4.10 -15.31
CA GLY A 140 -2.37 4.12 -16.61
C GLY A 140 -2.00 2.97 -17.55
N SER A 141 -1.01 2.13 -17.21
CA SER A 141 -0.68 0.93 -17.97
C SER A 141 -1.43 -0.27 -17.40
N GLU A 142 -2.32 -0.87 -18.20
CA GLU A 142 -2.96 -2.14 -17.83
C GLU A 142 -1.88 -3.23 -17.67
N VAL A 143 -1.96 -3.96 -16.56
CA VAL A 143 -1.11 -5.12 -16.30
C VAL A 143 -1.92 -6.35 -16.62
N ALA A 144 -1.46 -7.14 -17.59
CA ALA A 144 -2.04 -8.45 -17.84
C ALA A 144 -1.86 -9.31 -16.60
N MET A 145 -2.96 -9.61 -15.91
CA MET A 145 -2.96 -10.62 -14.85
C MET A 145 -2.98 -12.00 -15.49
N SER A 146 -1.90 -12.37 -16.18
CA SER A 146 -1.76 -13.71 -16.73
C SER A 146 -1.08 -14.62 -15.71
N ASP A 147 -1.89 -15.33 -14.91
CA ASP A 147 -1.63 -16.74 -14.60
C ASP A 147 -2.92 -17.50 -14.25
N PRO A 148 -3.49 -18.29 -15.18
CA PRO A 148 -4.60 -19.22 -14.91
C PRO A 148 -4.20 -20.42 -14.01
N GLN A 149 -2.94 -20.54 -13.59
CA GLN A 149 -2.41 -21.65 -12.80
C GLN A 149 -1.86 -21.28 -11.41
N ALA A 150 -2.13 -20.08 -10.89
CA ALA A 150 -1.91 -19.80 -9.47
C ALA A 150 -3.05 -20.41 -8.62
N ALA A 151 -3.17 -21.74 -8.63
CA ALA A 151 -4.01 -22.54 -7.75
C ALA A 151 -3.34 -22.76 -6.39
#